data_AF-A0A7Y2INL6-F1
#
_entry.id   AF-A0A7Y2INL6-F1
#
_cell.length_a   1.000
_cell.length_b   1.000
_cell.length_c   1.000
_cell.angle_alpha   90.00
_cell.angle_beta   90.00
_cell.angle_gamma   90.00
#
_symmetry.space_group_name_H-M   'P 1'
#
loop_
_entity.id
_entity.type
_entity.pdbx_description
1 polymer ?
#
loop_
_entity_poly.entity_id
_entity_poly.type
_entity_poly.pdbx_seq_one_letter_code
_entity_poly.pdbx_strand_id
1 'polypeptide(L)'
;MPIHLSHTVRVGTTGRSIFMFGRDPSGRPATGVHAADSHVRAGYVRSGAEAIEISVVPGQLGRWSAGSFTEVNAQLMPGVYQFDVPDELMAEGATNALLTLQADSALFDPIEFTLVAYDPNDARALGLVQLQQSTRHDFLKRALPRFTEMDLALSRGDASQALTAAASVSNPSPEEV
;
A
#
# COMPACT_ATOMS: atom_id res chain seq x y z
N MET A 1 24.61 -7.28 -11.05
CA MET A 1 24.22 -6.33 -9.98
C MET A 1 23.28 -7.07 -9.05
N PRO A 2 23.46 -7.01 -7.73
CA PRO A 2 22.46 -7.55 -6.80
C PRO A 2 21.14 -6.80 -7.00
N ILE A 3 20.06 -7.56 -7.16
CA ILE A 3 18.71 -6.98 -7.18
C ILE A 3 18.29 -6.76 -5.72
N HIS A 4 18.28 -5.52 -5.27
CA HIS A 4 17.69 -5.19 -3.98
C HIS A 4 16.17 -5.21 -4.14
N LEU A 5 15.53 -6.28 -3.69
CA LEU A 5 14.07 -6.38 -3.70
C LEU A 5 13.54 -5.53 -2.55
N SER A 6 13.14 -4.29 -2.86
CA SER A 6 12.47 -3.42 -1.91
C SER A 6 10.95 -3.51 -2.06
N HIS A 7 10.24 -3.64 -0.95
CA HIS A 7 8.78 -3.67 -0.89
C HIS A 7 8.25 -2.44 -0.17
N THR A 8 7.47 -1.63 -0.87
CA THR A 8 6.70 -0.54 -0.24
C THR A 8 5.35 -1.08 0.19
N VAL A 9 5.05 -0.99 1.50
CA VAL A 9 3.85 -1.57 2.11
C VAL A 9 3.23 -0.57 3.07
N ARG A 10 1.90 -0.56 3.15
CA ARG A 10 1.20 0.25 4.14
C ARG A 10 1.43 -0.32 5.55
N VAL A 11 1.67 0.55 6.53
CA VAL A 11 1.69 0.15 7.95
C VAL A 11 0.35 -0.49 8.35
N GLY A 12 0.41 -1.52 9.19
CA GLY A 12 -0.76 -2.29 9.64
C GLY A 12 -1.32 -3.25 8.58
N THR A 13 -0.64 -3.45 7.44
CA THR A 13 -1.02 -4.51 6.50
C THR A 13 -0.81 -5.87 7.16
N THR A 14 -1.79 -6.76 7.01
CA THR A 14 -1.71 -8.15 7.49
C THR A 14 -1.72 -9.13 6.32
N GLY A 15 -1.27 -10.36 6.55
CA GLY A 15 -1.47 -11.45 5.59
C GLY A 15 -0.60 -11.35 4.33
N ARG A 16 0.62 -10.82 4.44
CA ARG A 16 1.47 -10.57 3.26
C ARG A 16 2.47 -11.70 3.00
N SER A 17 2.42 -12.25 1.80
CA SER A 17 3.42 -13.18 1.26
C SER A 17 4.36 -12.45 0.30
N ILE A 18 5.63 -12.83 0.32
CA ILE A 18 6.67 -12.33 -0.60
C ILE A 18 7.34 -13.49 -1.32
N PHE A 19 7.95 -13.20 -2.46
CA PHE A 19 8.81 -14.14 -3.15
C PHE A 19 10.27 -13.76 -2.95
N MET A 20 11.09 -14.76 -2.66
CA MET A 20 12.52 -14.61 -2.47
C MET A 20 13.26 -15.58 -3.40
N PHE A 21 14.47 -15.18 -3.81
CA PHE A 21 15.31 -15.99 -4.66
C PHE A 21 16.51 -16.52 -3.87
N GLY A 22 16.57 -17.85 -3.73
CA GLY A 22 17.65 -18.57 -3.09
C GLY A 22 18.69 -19.03 -4.12
N ARG A 23 19.97 -18.81 -3.83
CA ARG A 23 21.09 -19.26 -4.65
C ARG A 23 22.01 -20.18 -3.89
N ASP A 24 22.54 -21.21 -4.54
CA ASP A 24 23.61 -22.01 -3.95
C ASP A 24 24.90 -21.18 -3.86
N PRO A 25 25.93 -21.65 -3.11
CA PRO A 25 27.22 -20.96 -3.04
C PRO A 25 27.94 -20.80 -4.38
N SER A 26 27.52 -21.54 -5.42
CA SER A 26 28.05 -21.44 -6.79
C SER A 26 27.27 -20.44 -7.66
N GLY A 27 26.24 -19.79 -7.10
CA GLY A 27 25.39 -18.80 -7.77
C GLY A 27 24.26 -19.38 -8.63
N ARG A 28 24.02 -20.70 -8.60
CA ARG A 28 22.90 -21.35 -9.30
C ARG A 28 21.64 -21.27 -8.44
N PRO A 29 20.43 -21.39 -9.03
CA PRO A 29 19.21 -21.41 -8.23
C PRO A 29 19.20 -22.61 -7.28
N ALA A 30 19.05 -22.39 -5.99
CA ALA A 30 19.00 -23.45 -4.99
C ALA A 30 17.60 -24.05 -4.91
N THR A 31 17.48 -25.37 -4.90
CA THR A 31 16.19 -26.09 -4.82
C THR A 31 16.20 -27.06 -3.65
N GLY A 32 15.01 -27.42 -3.13
CA GLY A 32 14.89 -28.39 -2.03
C GLY A 32 15.29 -27.86 -0.66
N VAL A 33 15.28 -26.54 -0.43
CA VAL A 33 15.43 -25.97 0.92
C VAL A 33 14.08 -26.05 1.64
N HIS A 34 14.04 -26.67 2.81
CA HIS A 34 12.80 -26.88 3.55
C HIS A 34 12.83 -26.19 4.92
N ALA A 35 11.67 -25.66 5.33
CA ALA A 35 11.51 -24.99 6.63
C ALA A 35 11.87 -25.88 7.83
N ALA A 36 11.72 -27.21 7.69
CA ALA A 36 12.02 -28.17 8.74
C ALA A 36 13.53 -28.50 8.86
N ASP A 37 14.37 -28.00 7.95
CA ASP A 37 15.81 -28.18 8.05
C ASP A 37 16.33 -27.35 9.23
N SER A 38 17.15 -27.96 10.09
CA SER A 38 17.66 -27.37 11.34
C SER A 38 18.49 -26.09 11.18
N HIS A 39 18.70 -25.65 9.96
CA HIS A 39 19.59 -24.57 9.58
C HIS A 39 18.86 -23.41 8.89
N VAL A 40 17.53 -23.50 8.69
CA VAL A 40 16.74 -22.38 8.18
C VAL A 40 16.36 -21.47 9.35
N ARG A 41 16.87 -20.24 9.31
CA ARG A 41 16.57 -19.19 10.31
C ARG A 41 16.16 -17.91 9.60
N ALA A 42 15.14 -17.26 10.12
CA ALA A 42 14.71 -15.96 9.63
C ALA A 42 14.64 -14.97 10.79
N GLY A 43 14.92 -13.71 10.48
CA GLY A 43 14.87 -12.64 11.46
C GLY A 43 14.65 -11.31 10.76
N TYR A 44 14.04 -10.39 11.49
CA TYR A 44 13.82 -9.04 10.99
C TYR A 44 14.24 -8.01 12.03
N VAL A 45 14.55 -6.81 11.55
CA VAL A 45 14.78 -5.65 12.39
C VAL A 45 13.92 -4.50 11.87
N ARG A 46 13.26 -3.81 12.79
CA ARG A 46 12.51 -2.58 12.50
C ARG A 46 13.36 -1.37 12.88
N SER A 47 13.20 -0.27 12.17
CA SER A 47 13.95 0.96 12.46
C SER A 47 13.76 1.39 13.90
N GLY A 48 14.85 1.48 14.66
CA GLY A 48 14.81 1.87 16.09
C GLY A 48 14.42 0.76 17.07
N ALA A 49 14.33 -0.50 16.62
CA ALA A 49 14.05 -1.66 17.46
C ALA A 49 15.19 -2.70 17.39
N GLU A 50 15.18 -3.64 18.33
CA GLU A 50 16.08 -4.80 18.29
C GLU A 50 15.66 -5.81 17.21
N ALA A 51 16.59 -6.68 16.82
CA ALA A 51 16.29 -7.76 15.89
C ALA A 51 15.43 -8.84 16.56
N ILE A 52 14.43 -9.32 15.84
CA ILE A 52 13.46 -10.32 16.29
C ILE A 52 13.59 -11.55 15.40
N GLU A 53 13.72 -12.72 16.03
CA GLU A 53 13.72 -14.01 15.34
C GLU A 53 12.29 -14.40 14.92
N ILE A 54 12.16 -14.96 13.71
CA ILE A 54 10.91 -15.48 13.18
C ILE A 54 10.97 -17.01 13.28
N SER A 55 9.94 -17.61 13.87
CA SER A 55 9.76 -19.06 13.80
C SER A 55 9.40 -19.47 12.37
N VAL A 56 10.34 -20.10 11.67
CA VAL A 56 10.12 -20.57 10.30
C VAL A 56 9.39 -21.91 10.35
N VAL A 57 8.26 -21.98 9.65
CA VAL A 57 7.40 -23.16 9.63
C VAL A 57 7.13 -23.62 8.19
N PRO A 58 6.89 -24.91 7.94
CA PRO A 58 6.49 -25.37 6.61
C PRO A 58 5.16 -24.73 6.20
N GLY A 59 5.16 -24.11 5.03
CA GLY A 59 4.00 -23.45 4.44
C GLY A 59 3.32 -24.25 3.34
N GLN A 60 2.26 -23.68 2.79
CA GLN A 60 1.64 -24.14 1.55
C GLN A 60 1.55 -22.97 0.59
N LEU A 61 1.95 -23.19 -0.67
CA LEU A 61 1.95 -22.14 -1.69
C LEU A 61 0.56 -21.47 -1.80
N GLY A 62 0.54 -20.14 -1.78
CA GLY A 62 -0.69 -19.34 -1.85
C GLY A 62 -1.54 -19.30 -0.59
N ARG A 63 -1.15 -19.98 0.50
CA ARG A 63 -1.83 -19.88 1.80
C ARG A 63 -0.92 -19.17 2.79
N TRP A 64 -1.38 -18.02 3.28
CA TRP A 64 -0.62 -17.26 4.27
C TRP A 64 -0.69 -17.92 5.66
N SER A 65 0.47 -18.04 6.30
CA SER A 65 0.65 -18.27 7.74
C SER A 65 1.92 -17.56 8.20
N ALA A 66 1.89 -16.83 9.32
CA ALA A 66 3.07 -16.11 9.79
C ALA A 66 4.32 -17.02 9.87
N GLY A 67 5.41 -16.60 9.22
CA GLY A 67 6.68 -17.33 9.20
C GLY A 67 6.68 -18.57 8.30
N SER A 68 5.66 -18.79 7.49
CA SER A 68 5.63 -19.94 6.58
C SER A 68 6.65 -19.78 5.45
N PHE A 69 7.31 -20.88 5.12
CA PHE A 69 8.29 -20.96 4.04
C PHE A 69 8.04 -22.19 3.17
N THR A 70 7.99 -21.99 1.85
CA THR A 70 7.77 -23.06 0.89
C THR A 70 8.46 -22.76 -0.44
N GLU A 71 9.04 -23.79 -1.05
CA GLU A 71 9.50 -23.71 -2.44
C GLU A 71 8.29 -23.58 -3.38
N VAL A 72 8.39 -22.70 -4.39
CA VAL A 72 7.29 -22.48 -5.34
C VAL A 72 7.19 -23.64 -6.33
N ASN A 73 8.26 -23.88 -7.08
CA ASN A 73 8.34 -24.98 -8.03
C ASN A 73 9.78 -25.22 -8.48
N ALA A 74 10.39 -26.34 -8.07
CA ALA A 74 11.78 -26.65 -8.38
C ALA A 74 12.08 -26.83 -9.88
N GLN A 75 11.08 -27.13 -10.72
CA GLN A 75 11.26 -27.44 -12.14
C GLN A 75 11.02 -26.23 -13.04
N LEU A 76 9.95 -25.47 -12.79
CA LEU A 76 9.55 -24.31 -13.59
C LEU A 76 10.19 -23.01 -13.10
N MET A 77 10.41 -22.89 -11.79
CA MET A 77 10.94 -21.68 -11.15
C MET A 77 11.99 -22.06 -10.09
N PRO A 78 13.10 -22.72 -10.49
CA PRO A 78 14.13 -23.15 -9.56
C PRO A 78 14.69 -21.93 -8.81
N GLY A 79 14.91 -22.07 -7.50
CA GLY A 79 15.39 -20.98 -6.65
C GLY A 79 14.33 -20.02 -6.12
N VAL A 80 13.06 -20.13 -6.54
CA VAL A 80 11.99 -19.24 -6.06
C VAL A 80 11.26 -19.87 -4.88
N TYR A 81 11.21 -19.13 -3.78
CA TYR A 81 10.51 -19.52 -2.55
C TYR A 81 9.48 -18.46 -2.18
N GLN A 82 8.36 -18.90 -1.62
CA GLN A 82 7.40 -18.03 -0.95
C GLN A 82 7.73 -17.99 0.54
N PHE A 83 7.78 -16.78 1.09
CA PHE A 83 7.86 -16.54 2.53
C PHE A 83 6.71 -15.67 2.98
N ASP A 84 6.07 -16.07 4.07
CA ASP A 84 4.96 -15.34 4.64
C ASP A 84 5.43 -14.47 5.80
N VAL A 85 5.31 -13.17 5.59
CA VAL A 85 5.82 -12.16 6.51
C VAL A 85 4.90 -12.09 7.74
N PRO A 86 5.44 -12.16 8.97
CA PRO A 86 4.66 -11.92 10.19
C PRO A 86 4.08 -10.50 10.21
N ASP A 87 2.85 -10.36 10.69
CA ASP A 87 2.13 -9.07 10.70
C ASP A 87 2.86 -8.03 11.59
N GLU A 88 3.58 -8.49 12.62
CA GLU A 88 4.36 -7.66 13.55
C GLU A 88 5.49 -6.88 12.85
N LEU A 89 6.00 -7.39 11.72
CA LEU A 89 7.00 -6.70 10.91
C LEU A 89 6.44 -5.42 10.31
N MET A 90 5.18 -5.47 9.87
CA MET A 90 4.48 -4.37 9.17
C MET A 90 3.61 -3.53 10.10
N ALA A 91 3.63 -3.80 11.41
CA ALA A 91 2.89 -3.03 12.40
C ALA A 91 3.27 -1.54 12.37
N GLU A 92 2.42 -0.69 12.96
CA GLU A 92 2.69 0.75 13.09
C GLU A 92 3.92 1.02 13.98
N GLY A 93 4.52 2.21 13.82
CA GLY A 93 5.61 2.69 14.68
C GLY A 93 7.03 2.54 14.12
N ALA A 94 7.19 2.05 12.89
CA ALA A 94 8.48 2.03 12.20
C ALA A 94 8.33 2.50 10.75
N THR A 95 9.37 3.14 10.21
CA THR A 95 9.40 3.61 8.81
C THR A 95 9.95 2.55 7.87
N ASN A 96 10.97 1.81 8.29
CA ASN A 96 11.56 0.73 7.49
C ASN A 96 11.77 -0.52 8.34
N ALA A 97 11.78 -1.68 7.68
CA ALA A 97 12.19 -2.95 8.27
C ALA A 97 13.08 -3.73 7.29
N LEU A 98 14.01 -4.52 7.81
CA LEU A 98 14.86 -5.41 7.02
C LEU A 98 14.56 -6.85 7.44
N LEU A 99 14.25 -7.70 6.47
CA LEU A 99 14.07 -9.14 6.64
C LEU A 99 15.28 -9.87 6.07
N THR A 100 15.76 -10.84 6.83
CA THR A 100 16.83 -11.74 6.41
C THR A 100 16.41 -13.18 6.63
N LEU A 101 16.84 -14.06 5.73
CA LEU A 101 16.69 -15.49 5.85
C LEU A 101 18.05 -16.14 5.57
N GLN A 102 18.42 -17.09 6.41
CA GLN A 102 19.67 -17.81 6.34
C GLN A 102 19.36 -19.30 6.22
N ALA A 103 20.08 -19.98 5.34
CA ALA A 103 20.10 -21.43 5.22
C ALA A 103 21.53 -21.87 4.87
N ASP A 104 21.92 -23.06 5.27
CA ASP A 104 23.29 -23.56 4.99
C ASP A 104 23.50 -23.87 3.50
N SER A 105 22.45 -24.34 2.82
CA SER A 105 22.50 -24.75 1.42
C SER A 105 22.17 -23.62 0.43
N ALA A 106 21.67 -22.48 0.92
CA ALA A 106 21.21 -21.39 0.08
C ALA A 106 21.43 -20.00 0.70
N LEU A 107 21.88 -19.08 -0.14
CA LEU A 107 22.01 -17.67 0.13
C LEU A 107 20.75 -16.95 -0.36
N PHE A 108 20.11 -16.20 0.54
CA PHE A 108 18.98 -15.33 0.23
C PHE A 108 19.40 -13.88 0.34
N ASP A 109 18.97 -13.06 -0.60
CA ASP A 109 19.20 -11.61 -0.53
C ASP A 109 18.33 -10.99 0.57
N PRO A 110 18.87 -10.06 1.38
CA PRO A 110 18.08 -9.30 2.34
C PRO A 110 16.96 -8.52 1.63
N ILE A 111 15.80 -8.47 2.26
CA ILE A 111 14.61 -7.81 1.71
C ILE A 111 14.28 -6.60 2.57
N GLU A 112 14.25 -5.42 1.94
CA GLU A 112 13.91 -4.17 2.60
C GLU A 112 12.42 -3.87 2.45
N PHE A 113 11.79 -3.50 3.56
CA PHE A 113 10.42 -3.04 3.61
C PHE A 113 10.40 -1.55 3.94
N THR A 114 9.81 -0.78 3.04
CA THR A 114 9.47 0.63 3.28
C THR A 114 8.02 0.69 3.73
N LEU A 115 7.81 1.07 4.99
CA LEU A 115 6.51 1.15 5.63
C LEU A 115 5.95 2.57 5.52
N VAL A 116 4.82 2.70 4.83
CA VAL A 116 4.19 4.00 4.54
C VAL A 116 2.79 4.10 5.13
N ALA A 117 2.31 5.32 5.35
CA ALA A 117 0.98 5.55 5.94
C ALA A 117 -0.19 5.31 4.95
N TYR A 118 0.09 5.35 3.65
CA TYR A 118 -0.89 5.18 2.58
C TYR A 118 -0.73 3.82 1.90
N ASP A 119 -1.72 3.38 1.13
CA ASP A 119 -1.59 2.16 0.32
C ASP A 119 -1.05 2.49 -1.08
N PRO A 120 0.17 2.07 -1.43
CA PRO A 120 0.74 2.29 -2.76
C PRO A 120 0.04 1.50 -3.87
N ASN A 121 -0.65 0.40 -3.53
CA ASN A 121 -1.30 -0.48 -4.49
C ASN A 121 -2.78 -0.15 -4.67
N ASP A 122 -3.27 0.93 -4.04
CA ASP A 122 -4.64 1.40 -4.23
C ASP A 122 -4.83 1.97 -5.65
N ALA A 123 -5.53 1.20 -6.48
CA ALA A 123 -5.82 1.52 -7.87
C ALA A 123 -6.67 2.79 -8.07
N ARG A 124 -7.35 3.29 -7.02
CA ARG A 124 -8.27 4.43 -7.15
C ARG A 124 -7.58 5.78 -6.99
N ALA A 125 -6.56 5.86 -6.13
CA ALA A 125 -5.96 7.15 -5.82
C ALA A 125 -4.51 7.10 -5.37
N LEU A 126 -3.81 5.96 -5.47
CA LEU A 126 -2.46 5.81 -4.90
C LEU A 126 -2.43 6.21 -3.40
N GLY A 127 -3.53 5.99 -2.68
CA GLY A 127 -3.67 6.44 -1.30
C GLY A 127 -3.84 7.96 -1.09
N LEU A 128 -4.07 8.75 -2.15
CA LEU A 128 -4.22 10.21 -2.12
C LEU A 128 -5.69 10.68 -2.08
N VAL A 129 -6.68 9.79 -1.87
CA VAL A 129 -8.10 10.20 -1.69
C VAL A 129 -8.24 11.26 -0.58
N GLN A 130 -7.44 11.13 0.47
CA GLN A 130 -7.40 12.07 1.61
C GLN A 130 -6.93 13.48 1.21
N LEU A 131 -6.13 13.64 0.14
CA LEU A 131 -5.73 14.97 -0.36
C LEU A 131 -6.81 15.65 -1.19
N GLN A 132 -7.79 14.89 -1.70
CA GLN A 132 -8.73 15.41 -2.70
C GLN A 132 -10.05 15.93 -2.11
N GLN A 133 -10.54 15.40 -0.98
CA GLN A 133 -12.00 15.47 -0.74
C GLN A 133 -12.51 16.10 0.56
N SER A 134 -11.86 16.03 1.72
CA SER A 134 -12.47 16.58 2.95
C SER A 134 -12.31 18.10 3.05
N THR A 135 -11.08 18.61 2.96
CA THR A 135 -10.81 20.05 3.15
C THR A 135 -11.33 20.91 2.00
N ARG A 136 -11.31 20.42 0.75
CA ARG A 136 -11.81 21.19 -0.40
C ARG A 136 -13.32 21.35 -0.40
N HIS A 137 -14.09 20.30 -0.10
CA HIS A 137 -15.55 20.40 -0.12
C HIS A 137 -16.08 21.24 1.03
N ASP A 138 -15.51 21.09 2.23
CA ASP A 138 -15.91 21.91 3.38
C ASP A 138 -15.48 23.38 3.22
N PHE A 139 -14.31 23.62 2.64
CA PHE A 139 -13.88 24.99 2.29
C PHE A 139 -14.80 25.61 1.24
N LEU A 140 -15.13 24.90 0.15
CA LEU A 140 -16.02 25.43 -0.88
C LEU A 140 -17.44 25.68 -0.37
N LYS A 141 -17.98 24.80 0.49
CA LYS A 141 -19.27 25.00 1.16
C LYS A 141 -19.26 26.20 2.12
N ARG A 142 -18.15 26.42 2.82
CA ARG A 142 -18.00 27.53 3.78
C ARG A 142 -17.65 28.86 3.11
N ALA A 143 -16.97 28.83 1.96
CA ALA A 143 -16.53 30.00 1.19
C ALA A 143 -17.61 30.53 0.21
N LEU A 144 -18.62 29.72 -0.14
CA LEU A 144 -19.69 30.11 -1.06
C LEU A 144 -21.09 30.01 -0.39
N PRO A 145 -21.40 30.86 0.59
CA PRO A 145 -22.69 30.83 1.30
C PRO A 145 -23.91 30.97 0.37
N ARG A 146 -23.79 31.73 -0.74
CA ARG A 146 -24.90 31.94 -1.69
C ARG A 146 -25.38 30.69 -2.43
N PHE A 147 -24.52 29.69 -2.65
CA PHE A 147 -24.95 28.43 -3.28
C PHE A 147 -25.78 27.58 -2.32
N THR A 148 -25.50 27.65 -1.01
CA THR A 148 -26.27 26.94 0.02
C THR A 148 -27.68 27.51 0.16
N GLU A 149 -27.81 28.83 0.09
CA GLU A 149 -29.13 29.51 0.06
C GLU A 149 -29.89 29.20 -1.23
N MET A 150 -29.20 29.15 -2.37
CA MET A 150 -29.80 28.88 -3.67
C MET A 150 -30.28 27.42 -3.80
N ASP A 151 -29.56 26.45 -3.22
CA ASP A 151 -29.96 25.04 -3.17
C ASP A 151 -31.18 24.82 -2.26
N LEU A 152 -31.25 25.54 -1.12
CA LEU A 152 -32.42 25.56 -0.25
C LEU A 152 -33.64 26.25 -0.89
N ALA A 153 -33.42 27.29 -1.69
CA ALA A 153 -34.47 27.97 -2.46
C ALA A 153 -34.99 27.11 -3.62
N LEU A 154 -34.09 26.42 -4.34
CA LEU A 154 -34.43 25.47 -5.41
C LEU A 154 -35.18 24.25 -4.87
N SER A 155 -34.82 23.76 -3.68
CA SER A 155 -35.53 22.67 -3.00
C SER A 155 -36.94 23.06 -2.51
N ARG A 156 -37.23 24.36 -2.33
CA ARG A 156 -38.57 24.87 -1.93
C ARG A 156 -39.53 25.10 -3.10
N GLY A 157 -39.10 24.93 -4.34
CA GLY A 157 -40.00 24.89 -5.50
C GLY A 157 -40.30 26.24 -6.18
N ASP A 158 -39.47 27.28 -6.02
CA ASP A 158 -39.67 28.58 -6.67
C ASP A 158 -38.74 28.82 -7.89
N ALA A 159 -38.37 27.75 -8.60
CA ALA A 159 -37.42 27.83 -9.73
C ALA A 159 -37.91 28.67 -10.93
N SER A 160 -39.20 29.03 -10.99
CA SER A 160 -39.75 29.80 -12.11
C SER A 160 -39.65 31.32 -11.96
N GLN A 161 -39.51 31.88 -10.76
CA GLN A 161 -39.57 33.34 -10.56
C GLN A 161 -38.20 34.03 -10.69
N ALA A 162 -37.09 33.33 -10.43
CA ALA A 162 -35.75 33.92 -10.48
C ALA A 162 -35.23 34.18 -11.90
N LEU A 163 -35.65 33.39 -12.90
CA LEU A 163 -35.18 33.55 -14.28
C LEU A 163 -35.78 34.78 -14.98
N THR A 164 -37.00 35.19 -14.61
CA THR A 164 -37.69 36.33 -15.26
C THR A 164 -37.18 37.68 -14.78
N ALA A 165 -36.67 37.79 -13.55
CA ALA A 165 -36.17 39.06 -13.01
C ALA A 165 -34.79 39.49 -13.57
N ALA A 166 -33.98 38.54 -14.07
CA ALA A 166 -32.65 38.82 -14.58
C ALA A 166 -32.64 39.37 -16.03
N ALA A 167 -33.72 39.19 -16.79
CA ALA A 167 -33.78 39.58 -18.20
C ALA A 167 -34.21 41.05 -18.46
N SER A 168 -34.69 41.77 -17.44
CA SER A 168 -35.35 43.08 -17.62
C SER A 168 -34.52 44.31 -17.21
N VAL A 169 -33.24 44.18 -16.82
CA VAL A 169 -32.43 45.30 -16.30
C VAL A 169 -31.31 45.80 -17.25
N SER A 170 -31.17 45.25 -18.46
CA SER A 170 -30.10 45.64 -19.39
C SER A 170 -30.62 46.22 -20.71
N ASN A 171 -31.24 47.42 -20.68
CA ASN A 171 -31.26 48.32 -21.83
C ASN A 171 -31.60 49.78 -21.44
N PRO A 172 -30.64 50.73 -21.44
CA PRO A 172 -30.95 52.13 -21.66
C PRO A 172 -30.63 52.52 -23.11
N SER A 173 -31.67 52.88 -23.86
CA SER A 173 -31.66 53.43 -25.21
C SER A 173 -30.95 54.80 -25.32
N PRO A 174 -30.55 55.23 -26.53
CA PRO A 174 -29.91 56.52 -26.80
C PRO A 174 -30.93 57.63 -27.14
N GLU A 175 -30.86 58.79 -26.46
CA GLU A 175 -31.48 60.09 -26.83
C GLU A 175 -30.53 61.23 -26.38
N GLU A 176 -29.84 61.90 -27.29
CA GLU A 176 -30.13 63.21 -27.94
C GLU A 176 -29.59 64.46 -27.19
N VAL A 177 -28.52 65.07 -27.73
CA VAL A 177 -28.41 66.49 -28.16
C VAL A 177 -27.42 66.57 -29.32
#